data_AF-A0A9X6TI23-F1
#
_entry.id   AF-A0A9X6TI23-F1
#
_cell.length_a   1.000
_cell.length_b   1.000
_cell.length_c   1.000
_cell.angle_alpha   90.00
_cell.angle_beta   90.00
_cell.angle_gamma   90.00
#
_symmetry.space_group_name_H-M   'P 1'
#
loop_
_entity.id
_entity.type
_entity.pdbx_description
1 polymer ?
#
loop_
_entity_poly.entity_id
_entity_poly.type
_entity_poly.pdbx_seq_one_letter_code
_entity_poly.pdbx_strand_id
1 'polypeptide(L)'
;MIIVDGSWTFDTDLMTQYADTGKDERTSYERDMLTQFRKYSYWRYCQIRDCVNPRKCKRLKLTDVRERLQEVENLIFTTDILKISSEEVFFILDFIETYFELVS
;
A
#
# COMPACT_ATOMS: atom_id res chain seq x y z
N MET A 1 -4.47 9.90 -7.42
CA MET A 1 -3.42 10.49 -6.56
C MET A 1 -2.05 10.21 -7.16
N ILE A 2 -1.04 11.06 -6.94
CA ILE A 2 0.34 10.80 -7.36
C ILE A 2 1.19 10.45 -6.14
N ILE A 3 1.89 9.31 -6.19
CA ILE A 3 2.85 8.87 -5.18
C ILE A 3 4.27 8.99 -5.76
N VAL A 4 5.21 9.53 -4.97
CA VAL A 4 6.62 9.65 -5.36
C VAL A 4 7.48 8.83 -4.42
N ASP A 5 8.27 7.91 -4.98
CA ASP A 5 9.24 7.07 -4.26
C ASP A 5 10.61 7.14 -4.94
N GLY A 6 11.48 8.02 -4.45
CA GLY A 6 12.78 8.28 -5.06
C GLY A 6 12.64 8.79 -6.51
N SER A 7 13.12 7.99 -7.47
CA SER A 7 13.01 8.29 -8.91
C SER A 7 11.71 7.78 -9.55
N TRP A 8 10.85 7.10 -8.79
CA TRP A 8 9.59 6.56 -9.28
C TRP A 8 8.42 7.50 -8.97
N THR A 9 7.58 7.71 -9.97
CA THR A 9 6.33 8.45 -9.84
C THR A 9 5.19 7.54 -10.27
N PHE A 10 4.25 7.30 -9.38
CA PHE A 10 3.12 6.41 -9.59
C PHE A 10 1.82 7.22 -9.63
N ASP A 11 1.11 7.16 -10.74
CA ASP A 11 -0.29 7.54 -10.79
C ASP A 11 -1.12 6.35 -10.32
N THR A 12 -1.82 6.51 -9.20
CA THR A 12 -2.59 5.43 -8.58
C THR A 12 -3.69 4.86 -9.47
N ASP A 13 -4.26 5.70 -10.33
CA ASP A 13 -5.37 5.29 -11.20
C ASP A 13 -4.81 4.42 -12.33
N LEU A 14 -3.65 4.79 -12.88
CA LEU A 14 -2.90 3.96 -13.82
C LEU A 14 -2.39 2.66 -13.16
N MET A 15 -1.94 2.69 -11.91
CA MET A 15 -1.47 1.47 -11.24
C MET A 15 -2.61 0.47 -11.01
N THR A 16 -3.80 0.98 -10.68
CA THR A 16 -5.03 0.18 -10.57
C THR A 16 -5.39 -0.41 -11.93
N GLN A 17 -5.42 0.43 -12.98
CA GLN A 17 -5.65 -0.02 -14.35
C GLN A 17 -4.66 -1.11 -14.79
N TYR A 18 -3.36 -0.93 -14.54
CA TYR A 18 -2.35 -1.92 -14.91
C TYR A 18 -2.49 -3.23 -14.12
N ALA A 19 -2.96 -3.16 -12.88
CA ALA A 19 -3.23 -4.34 -12.06
C ALA A 19 -4.42 -5.15 -12.59
N ASP A 20 -5.46 -4.46 -13.07
CA ASP A 20 -6.67 -5.05 -13.66
C ASP A 20 -6.44 -5.60 -15.08
N THR A 21 -5.51 -5.01 -15.84
CA THR A 21 -5.15 -5.50 -17.18
C THR A 21 -4.52 -6.91 -17.12
N GLY A 22 -4.94 -7.80 -18.02
CA GLY A 22 -4.42 -9.16 -18.13
C GLY A 22 -2.88 -9.18 -18.26
N LYS A 23 -2.22 -10.19 -17.67
CA LYS A 23 -0.73 -10.26 -17.65
C LYS A 23 -0.10 -10.22 -19.05
N ASP A 24 -0.77 -10.81 -20.03
CA ASP A 24 -0.31 -10.91 -21.42
C ASP A 24 -0.66 -9.67 -22.27
N GLU A 25 -1.57 -8.84 -21.79
CA GLU A 25 -2.02 -7.61 -22.47
C GLU A 25 -1.17 -6.39 -22.09
N ARG A 26 -0.42 -6.48 -20.99
CA ARG A 26 0.46 -5.41 -20.51
C ARG A 26 1.69 -5.25 -21.39
N THR A 27 1.98 -4.00 -21.74
CA THR A 27 3.27 -3.61 -22.31
C THR A 27 4.41 -3.87 -21.32
N SER A 28 5.66 -3.91 -21.81
CA SER A 28 6.83 -4.04 -20.93
C SER A 28 6.90 -2.91 -19.90
N TYR A 29 6.54 -1.69 -20.30
CA TYR A 29 6.54 -0.52 -19.43
C TYR A 29 5.51 -0.65 -18.30
N GLU A 30 4.26 -1.00 -18.63
CA GLU A 30 3.19 -1.19 -17.64
C GLU A 30 3.55 -2.28 -16.63
N ARG A 31 4.16 -3.37 -17.11
CA ARG A 31 4.64 -4.47 -16.27
C ARG A 31 5.72 -3.99 -15.30
N ASP A 32 6.69 -3.21 -15.76
CA ASP A 32 7.77 -2.70 -14.93
C ASP A 32 7.23 -1.70 -13.88
N MET A 33 6.38 -0.77 -14.31
CA MET A 33 5.73 0.20 -13.42
C MET A 33 4.94 -0.51 -12.32
N LEU A 34 4.07 -1.45 -12.68
CA LEU A 34 3.29 -2.21 -11.71
C LEU A 34 4.18 -3.05 -10.80
N THR A 35 5.28 -3.63 -11.30
CA THR A 35 6.22 -4.41 -10.49
C THR A 35 6.88 -3.55 -9.43
N GLN A 36 7.32 -2.34 -9.78
CA GLN A 36 7.90 -1.41 -8.82
C GLN A 36 6.84 -0.92 -7.84
N PHE A 37 5.65 -0.61 -8.31
CA PHE A 37 4.56 -0.19 -7.45
C PHE A 37 4.17 -1.26 -6.44
N ARG A 38 4.10 -2.54 -6.83
CA ARG A 38 3.88 -3.64 -5.90
C ARG A 38 4.94 -3.71 -4.80
N LYS A 39 6.22 -3.54 -5.14
CA LYS A 39 7.29 -3.51 -4.13
C LYS A 39 7.10 -2.35 -3.15
N TYR A 40 6.79 -1.17 -3.68
CA TYR A 40 6.47 0.01 -2.90
C TYR A 40 5.29 -0.24 -1.95
N SER A 41 4.15 -0.69 -2.49
CA SER A 41 2.92 -0.93 -1.72
C SER A 41 3.15 -1.93 -0.60
N TYR A 42 3.88 -3.03 -0.86
CA TYR A 42 4.16 -4.03 0.16
C TYR A 42 5.07 -3.49 1.27
N TRP A 43 6.11 -2.74 0.89
CA TRP A 43 7.01 -2.10 1.85
C TRP A 43 6.27 -1.08 2.71
N ARG A 44 5.45 -0.22 2.09
CA ARG A 44 4.61 0.76 2.80
C ARG A 44 3.60 0.10 3.72
N TYR A 45 2.93 -0.96 3.27
CA TYR A 45 2.04 -1.74 4.12
C TYR A 45 2.76 -2.26 5.37
N CYS A 46 3.98 -2.78 5.22
CA CYS A 46 4.76 -3.23 6.38
C CYS A 46 5.05 -2.09 7.36
N GLN A 47 5.40 -0.90 6.86
CA GLN A 47 5.62 0.28 7.69
C GLN A 47 4.35 0.74 8.42
N ILE A 48 3.23 0.84 7.70
CA ILE A 48 1.91 1.17 8.26
C ILE A 48 1.55 0.17 9.36
N ARG A 49 1.68 -1.12 9.07
CA ARG A 49 1.43 -2.20 10.05
C ARG A 49 2.30 -2.01 11.28
N ASP A 50 3.59 -1.69 11.11
CA ASP A 50 4.51 -1.53 12.23
C ASP A 50 4.17 -0.30 13.10
N CYS A 51 3.69 0.80 12.51
CA CYS A 51 3.19 1.97 13.25
C CYS A 51 2.03 1.63 14.19
N VAL A 52 1.09 0.79 13.73
CA VAL A 52 -0.07 0.37 14.55
C VAL A 52 0.16 -0.93 15.32
N ASN A 53 1.39 -1.44 15.36
CA ASN A 53 1.75 -2.70 16.01
C ASN A 53 2.88 -2.52 17.04
N PRO A 54 2.62 -1.81 18.16
CA PRO A 54 3.66 -1.53 19.16
C PRO A 54 4.27 -2.81 19.76
N ARG A 55 3.53 -3.93 19.78
CA ARG A 55 3.99 -5.22 20.30
C ARG A 55 4.73 -6.08 19.26
N LYS A 56 4.90 -5.59 18.02
CA LYS A 56 5.53 -6.32 16.90
C LYS A 56 4.95 -7.73 16.69
N CYS A 57 3.63 -7.87 16.87
CA CYS A 57 2.95 -9.13 16.65
C CYS A 57 3.08 -9.56 15.18
N LYS A 58 3.77 -10.67 14.92
CA LYS A 58 3.99 -11.18 13.55
C LYS A 58 2.71 -11.63 12.84
N ARG A 59 1.60 -11.80 13.57
CA ARG A 59 0.33 -12.31 13.06
C ARG A 59 -0.74 -11.23 12.90
N LEU A 60 -0.37 -9.96 12.97
CA LEU A 60 -1.33 -8.87 12.79
C LEU A 60 -1.84 -8.89 11.34
N LYS A 61 -3.14 -9.13 11.17
CA LYS A 61 -3.78 -9.23 9.85
C LYS A 61 -4.05 -7.84 9.29
N LEU A 62 -4.27 -7.75 7.98
CA LEU A 62 -4.65 -6.50 7.33
C LEU A 62 -5.94 -5.90 7.91
N THR A 63 -6.92 -6.73 8.24
CA THR A 63 -8.16 -6.31 8.92
C THR A 63 -7.86 -5.63 10.26
N ASP A 64 -7.00 -6.22 11.08
CA ASP A 64 -6.62 -5.66 12.38
C ASP A 64 -5.87 -4.32 12.23
N VAL A 65 -5.04 -4.19 11.18
CA VAL A 65 -4.36 -2.93 10.84
C VAL A 65 -5.39 -1.86 10.49
N ARG A 66 -6.37 -2.18 9.66
CA ARG A 66 -7.44 -1.27 9.25
C ARG A 66 -8.29 -0.82 10.44
N GLU A 67 -8.66 -1.75 11.32
CA GLU A 67 -9.41 -1.46 12.56
C GLU A 67 -8.64 -0.49 13.46
N ARG A 68 -7.33 -0.73 13.68
CA ARG A 68 -6.51 0.17 14.51
C ARG A 68 -6.34 1.56 13.93
N LEU A 69 -6.35 1.70 12.61
CA LEU A 69 -6.30 2.99 11.92
C LEU A 69 -7.62 3.76 11.96
N GLN A 70 -8.72 3.16 12.46
CA GLN A 70 -9.95 3.91 12.75
C GLN A 70 -9.79 4.83 13.97
N GLU A 71 -8.86 4.50 14.87
CA GLU A 71 -8.49 5.38 15.98
C GLU A 71 -7.71 6.58 15.44
N VAL A 72 -8.22 7.78 15.68
CA VAL A 72 -7.70 9.04 15.12
C VAL A 72 -6.24 9.25 15.51
N GLU A 73 -5.86 8.93 16.74
CA GLU A 73 -4.49 9.06 17.25
C GLU A 73 -3.52 8.14 16.51
N ASN A 74 -3.94 6.92 16.18
CA ASN A 74 -3.11 5.97 15.42
C ASN A 74 -2.92 6.43 13.98
N LEU A 75 -3.98 6.97 13.36
CA LEU A 75 -3.90 7.49 12.00
C LEU A 75 -2.97 8.71 11.96
N ILE A 76 -3.14 9.67 12.86
CA ILE A 76 -2.26 10.85 12.98
C ILE A 76 -0.81 10.42 13.19
N PHE A 77 -0.56 9.52 14.15
CA PHE A 77 0.77 9.00 14.40
C PHE A 77 1.39 8.35 13.16
N THR A 78 0.61 7.54 12.43
CA THR A 78 1.07 6.85 11.23
C THR A 78 1.41 7.83 10.11
N THR A 79 0.53 8.79 9.82
CA THR A 79 0.77 9.80 8.78
C THR A 79 1.94 10.71 9.13
N ASP A 80 2.10 11.05 10.40
CA ASP A 80 3.20 11.90 10.88
C ASP A 80 4.55 11.20 10.83
N ILE A 81 4.61 9.91 11.17
CA ILE A 81 5.85 9.12 11.13
C ILE A 81 6.26 8.83 9.69
N LEU A 82 5.31 8.43 8.84
CA LEU A 82 5.59 8.01 7.47
C LEU A 82 5.65 9.17 6.47
N LYS A 83 5.19 10.36 6.86
CA LYS A 83 5.11 11.57 6.02
C LYS A 83 4.29 11.36 4.75
N ILE A 84 3.17 10.64 4.89
CA ILE A 84 2.21 10.38 3.81
C ILE A 84 0.80 10.81 4.24
N SER A 85 -0.09 11.01 3.28
CA SER A 85 -1.49 11.36 3.57
C SER A 85 -2.27 10.16 4.10
N SER A 86 -3.40 10.42 4.77
CA SER A 86 -4.35 9.37 5.13
C SER A 86 -4.93 8.67 3.89
N GLU A 87 -5.16 9.43 2.82
CA GLU A 87 -5.56 8.89 1.51
C GLU A 87 -4.56 7.84 1.01
N GLU A 88 -3.26 8.14 1.11
CA GLU A 88 -2.23 7.19 0.72
C GLU A 88 -2.19 5.95 1.61
N VAL A 89 -2.34 6.11 2.92
CA VAL A 89 -2.43 4.98 3.85
C VAL A 89 -3.54 4.02 3.42
N PHE A 90 -4.76 4.53 3.21
CA PHE A 90 -5.90 3.68 2.88
C PHE A 90 -5.81 3.12 1.46
N PHE A 91 -5.32 3.89 0.50
CA PHE A 91 -5.07 3.40 -0.85
C PHE A 91 -4.12 2.19 -0.83
N ILE A 92 -3.03 2.25 -0.07
CA ILE A 92 -2.07 1.14 0.04
C ILE A 92 -2.72 -0.09 0.66
N LEU A 93 -3.55 0.07 1.69
CA LEU A 93 -4.27 -1.06 2.29
C LEU A 93 -5.24 -1.72 1.30
N ASP A 94 -6.04 -0.90 0.60
CA ASP A 94 -7.01 -1.38 -0.39
C ASP A 94 -6.30 -2.09 -1.57
N PHE A 95 -5.19 -1.52 -2.05
CA PHE A 95 -4.40 -2.11 -3.13
C PHE A 95 -3.79 -3.45 -2.73
N ILE A 96 -3.26 -3.56 -1.51
CA ILE A 96 -2.71 -4.82 -0.99
C ILE A 96 -3.83 -5.85 -0.84
N GLU A 97 -4.95 -5.49 -0.22
CA GLU A 97 -6.09 -6.39 -0.01
C GLU A 97 -6.64 -6.95 -1.33
N THR A 98 -6.70 -6.11 -2.37
CA THR A 98 -7.26 -6.47 -3.67
C THR A 98 -6.28 -7.27 -4.54
N TYR A 99 -5.02 -6.84 -4.61
CA TYR A 99 -4.08 -7.32 -5.65
C TYR A 99 -2.94 -8.16 -5.11
N PHE A 100 -2.78 -8.27 -3.80
CA PHE A 100 -1.89 -9.24 -3.22
C PHE A 100 -2.74 -10.42 -2.83
N GLU A 101 -2.46 -11.57 -3.45
CA GLU A 101 -2.92 -12.88 -2.98
C GLU A 101 -2.25 -13.16 -1.61
N LEU A 102 -2.54 -12.34 -0.61
CA LEU A 102 -2.19 -12.58 0.77
C LEU A 102 -3.07 -13.75 1.18
N VAL A 103 -2.51 -14.94 0.99
CA VAL A 103 -3.08 -16.22 1.41
C VAL A 103 -3.67 -16.06 2.80
N SER A 104 -5.00 -16.13 2.89
CA SER A 104 -5.75 -16.09 4.15
C SER A 104 -5.45 -17.31 5.01
#